data_AF-A0A947KAS3-F1
#
_entry.id   AF-A0A947KAS3-F1
#
_cell.length_a   1.000
_cell.length_b   1.000
_cell.length_c   1.000
_cell.angle_alpha   90.00
_cell.angle_beta   90.00
_cell.angle_gamma   90.00
#
_symmetry.space_group_name_H-M   'P 1'
#
loop_
_entity.id
_entity.type
_entity.pdbx_description
1 polymer ?
#
loop_
_entity_poly.entity_id
_entity_poly.type
_entity_poly.pdbx_seq_one_letter_code
_entity_poly.pdbx_strand_id
1 'polypeptide(L)' 'MVVEPSGRKWWKLRVVFAKRENSFSLGDYPSVTLSSARGELVKAKSMMAAGIDLSNGVKLLLSPDKARGLP' A
#
# COMPACT_ATOMS: atom_id res chain seq x y z
N MET A 1 -2.13 5.36 -6.98
CA MET A 1 -1.82 4.33 -8.00
C MET A 1 -0.75 4.90 -8.92
N VAL A 2 0.19 4.07 -9.36
CA VAL A 2 1.18 4.41 -10.38
C VAL A 2 0.87 3.56 -11.61
N VAL A 3 1.00 4.17 -12.79
CA VAL A 3 0.78 3.54 -14.08
C VAL A 3 2.00 3.84 -14.94
N GLU A 4 2.65 2.80 -15.45
CA GLU A 4 3.71 2.94 -16.43
C GLU A 4 3.12 3.11 -17.85
N PRO A 5 3.86 3.75 -18.77
CA PRO A 5 3.49 3.81 -20.19
C PRO A 5 3.30 2.42 -20.83
N SER A 6 3.99 1.40 -20.29
CA SER A 6 3.87 -0.01 -20.68
C SER A 6 2.53 -0.64 -20.30
N GLY A 7 1.71 0.03 -19.48
CA GLY A 7 0.43 -0.47 -18.98
C GLY A 7 0.52 -1.19 -17.64
N ARG A 8 1.72 -1.35 -17.07
CA ARG A 8 1.89 -1.90 -15.71
C ARG A 8 1.32 -0.93 -14.69
N LYS A 9 0.54 -1.46 -13.73
CA LYS A 9 -0.10 -0.67 -12.68
C LYS A 9 0.26 -1.24 -11.32
N TRP A 10 0.59 -0.39 -10.37
CA TRP A 10 0.77 -0.81 -8.98
C TRP A 10 0.29 0.25 -8.00
N TRP A 11 0.05 -0.20 -6.79
CA TRP A 11 -0.27 0.66 -5.67
C TRP A 11 1.03 1.19 -5.06
N LYS A 12 1.14 2.51 -4.97
CA LYS A 12 2.20 3.19 -4.22
C LYS A 12 1.53 4.04 -3.14
N LEU A 13 1.93 3.81 -1.91
CA LEU A 13 1.55 4.59 -0.75
C LEU A 13 2.64 5.61 -0.47
N ARG A 14 2.28 6.90 -0.41
CA ARG A 14 3.17 7.97 0.04
C ARG A 14 2.71 8.44 1.40
N VAL A 15 3.65 8.55 2.32
CA VAL A 15 3.40 8.82 3.73
C VAL A 15 4.42 9.83 4.23
N VAL A 16 3.96 10.87 4.91
CA VAL A 16 4.86 11.81 5.60
C VAL A 16 4.69 11.61 7.10
N PHE A 17 5.76 11.17 7.76
CA PHE A 17 5.80 10.95 9.19
C PHE A 17 7.04 11.61 9.79
N ALA A 18 6.88 12.35 10.90
CA ALA A 18 7.98 13.04 11.58
C ALA A 18 8.89 13.88 10.65
N LYS A 19 8.29 14.60 9.68
CA LYS A 19 8.97 15.39 8.63
C LYS A 19 9.82 14.55 7.65
N ARG A 20 9.64 13.23 7.62
CA ARG A 20 10.26 12.33 6.63
C ARG A 20 9.18 11.83 5.67
N GLU A 21 9.44 11.95 4.38
CA GLU A 21 8.60 11.35 3.35
C GLU A 21 9.09 9.92 3.09
N ASN A 22 8.21 8.95 3.31
CA ASN A 22 8.41 7.56 2.99
C ASN A 22 7.44 7.14 1.89
N SER A 23 7.89 6.23 1.03
CA SER A 23 7.03 5.67 -0.01
C SER A 23 7.15 4.15 -0.06
N PHE A 24 6.00 3.48 -0.09
CA PHE A 24 5.89 2.04 -0.02
C PHE A 24 5.13 1.52 -1.24
N SER A 25 5.71 0.52 -1.90
CA SER A 25 5.02 -0.21 -2.96
C SER A 25 4.13 -1.27 -2.32
N LEU A 26 2.84 -1.12 -2.54
CA LEU A 26 1.78 -1.93 -1.97
C LEU A 26 1.53 -3.21 -2.79
N GLY A 27 1.83 -3.18 -4.10
CA GLY A 27 1.77 -4.35 -5.00
C GLY A 27 1.12 -4.06 -6.35
N ASP A 28 1.25 -4.98 -7.30
CA ASP A 28 0.73 -4.85 -8.66
C ASP A 28 -0.80 -4.99 -8.71
N TYR A 29 -1.45 -4.21 -9.57
CA TYR A 29 -2.86 -4.35 -9.93
C TYR A 29 -2.99 -5.28 -11.14
N PRO A 30 -4.01 -6.15 -11.22
CA PRO A 30 -5.17 -6.30 -10.33
C PRO A 30 -4.97 -7.27 -9.15
N SER A 31 -3.79 -7.88 -9.01
CA SER A 31 -3.47 -8.83 -7.92
C SER A 31 -3.79 -8.26 -6.54
N VAL A 32 -3.56 -6.96 -6.37
CA VAL A 32 -3.99 -6.19 -5.21
C VAL A 32 -5.21 -5.35 -5.55
N THR A 33 -6.30 -5.58 -4.81
CA THR A 33 -7.54 -4.83 -4.97
C THR A 33 -7.48 -3.44 -4.31
N LEU A 34 -8.33 -2.52 -4.78
CA LEU A 34 -8.45 -1.18 -4.19
C LEU A 34 -8.87 -1.23 -2.71
N SER A 35 -9.72 -2.20 -2.33
CA SER A 35 -10.18 -2.35 -0.95
C SER A 35 -9.02 -2.68 -0.01
N SER A 36 -8.18 -3.65 -0.39
CA SER A 36 -7.03 -4.06 0.41
C SER A 36 -6.00 -2.91 0.52
N ALA A 37 -5.72 -2.22 -0.60
CA ALA A 37 -4.86 -1.04 -0.60
C ALA A 37 -5.39 0.10 0.30
N ARG A 38 -6.71 0.33 0.35
CA ARG A 38 -7.33 1.30 1.27
C ARG A 38 -7.23 0.86 2.74
N GLY A 39 -7.40 -0.44 3.01
CA GLY A 39 -7.24 -1.00 4.35
C GLY A 39 -5.84 -0.74 4.92
N GLU A 40 -4.80 -1.00 4.13
CA GLU A 40 -3.42 -0.70 4.53
C GLU A 40 -3.15 0.80 4.70
N LEU A 41 -3.79 1.65 3.89
CA LEU A 41 -3.72 3.10 4.06
C LEU A 41 -4.24 3.55 5.44
N VAL A 42 -5.36 3.00 5.87
CA VAL A 42 -5.97 3.30 7.17
C VAL A 42 -5.10 2.75 8.31
N LYS A 43 -4.61 1.52 8.19
CA LYS A 43 -3.68 0.94 9.18
C LYS A 43 -2.42 1.77 9.32
N ALA A 44 -1.78 2.12 8.20
CA ALA A 44 -0.59 2.97 8.18
C ALA A 44 -0.86 4.32 8.85
N LYS A 45 -2.02 4.94 8.58
CA LYS A 45 -2.43 6.19 9.23
C LYS A 45 -2.61 6.04 10.73
N SER A 46 -3.20 4.93 11.18
CA SER A 46 -3.35 4.64 12.61
C SER A 46 -2.02 4.40 13.30
N MET A 47 -1.09 3.67 12.66
CA MET A 47 0.25 3.40 13.17
C MET A 47 1.06 4.69 13.30
N MET A 48 0.99 5.58 12.29
CA MET A 48 1.59 6.91 12.36
C MET A 48 1.02 7.76 13.50
N ALA A 49 -0.30 7.73 13.70
CA ALA A 49 -0.93 8.46 14.80
C ALA A 49 -0.46 7.93 16.18
N ALA A 50 -0.14 6.63 16.27
CA ALA A 50 0.46 6.01 17.44
C ALA A 50 1.98 6.26 17.57
N GLY A 51 2.60 6.99 16.64
CA GLY A 51 4.04 7.28 16.66
C GLY A 51 4.93 6.13 16.17
N ILE A 52 4.34 5.11 15.54
CA ILE A 52 5.07 3.95 15.00
C ILE A 52 5.60 4.30 13.61
N ASP A 53 6.92 4.26 13.44
CA ASP A 53 7.56 4.46 12.14
C ASP A 53 7.38 3.22 11.26
N LEU A 54 6.79 3.43 10.07
CA LEU A 54 6.54 2.39 9.07
C LEU A 54 7.80 2.00 8.28
N SER A 55 8.94 2.69 8.50
CA SER A 55 10.19 2.45 7.77
C SER A 55 10.84 1.09 8.03
N ASN A 56 10.67 0.52 9.24
CA ASN A 56 11.60 -0.50 9.74
C ASN A 56 11.01 -1.90 9.95
N GLY A 57 9.74 -2.15 9.62
CA GLY A 57 9.16 -3.47 9.91
C GLY A 57 7.82 -3.79 9.26
N VAL A 58 7.08 -2.80 8.78
CA VAL A 58 5.86 -3.08 8.05
C VAL A 58 6.21 -3.26 6.58
N LYS A 59 6.54 -4.50 6.24
CA LYS A 59 6.46 -4.96 4.86
C LYS A 59 4.98 -4.85 4.47
N LEU A 60 4.55 -3.68 3.99
CA LEU A 60 3.21 -3.41 3.41
C LEU A 60 3.04 -4.15 2.07
N LEU A 61 3.56 -5.38 1.99
CA LEU A 61 3.21 -6.28 0.92
C LEU A 61 1.77 -6.68 1.17
N LEU A 62 0.88 -6.10 0.39
CA LEU A 62 -0.43 -6.69 0.20
C LEU A 62 -0.17 -8.07 -0.39
N SER A 63 -0.49 -9.10 0.40
CA SER A 63 -0.68 -10.41 -0.20
C SER A 63 -1.79 -10.28 -1.23
N PRO A 64 -1.74 -10.98 -2.37
CA PRO A 64 -2.89 -11.04 -3.26
C PRO A 64 -4.03 -11.66 -2.47
N ASP A 65 -4.85 -10.79 -1.87
CA ASP A 65 -6.03 -11.15 -1.12
C ASP A 65 -6.87 -12.01 -2.04
N LYS A 66 -7.03 -13.28 -1.68
CA LYS A 66 -7.96 -14.31 -2.15
C LYS A 66 -9.02 -13.85 -3.17
N ALA A 67 -8.62 -13.35 -4.33
CA ALA A 67 -9.49 -12.97 -5.42
C ALA A 67 -9.64 -14.18 -6.35
N ARG A 68 -10.05 -15.30 -5.76
CA ARG A 68 -10.62 -16.41 -6.51
C ARG A 68 -12.13 -16.20 -6.46
N GLY A 69 -12.65 -15.49 -7.45
CA GLY A 69 -14.07 -15.17 -7.56
C GLY A 69 -14.31 -13.76 -8.09
N LEU A 70 -13.92 -13.50 -9.33
CA LEU A 70 -14.63 -12.53 -10.14
C LEU A 70 -15.45 -13.36 -11.15
N PRO A 71 -16.77 -13.16 -11.27
CA PRO A 71 -17.54 -13.74 -12.37
C PRO A 71 -17.05 -13.24 -13.74
#